data_AF-A0A3D1ZMZ6-F1
#
_entry.id   AF-A0A3D1ZMZ6-F1
#
_cell.length_a   1.000
_cell.length_b   1.000
_cell.length_c   1.000
_cell.angle_alpha   90.00
_cell.angle_beta   90.00
_cell.angle_gamma   90.00
#
_symmetry.space_group_name_H-M   'P 1'
#
loop_
_entity.id
_entity.type
_entity.pdbx_description
1 polymer ?
#
loop_
_entity_poly.entity_id
_entity_poly.type
_entity_poly.pdbx_seq_one_letter_code
_entity_poly.pdbx_strand_id
1 'polypeptide(L)'
;MTKHRPFYTLILCLLMSAQSVWAGGDAASGKQKVESCNACHGADGNSLIPSNPKLAGQGERYLLKQLKNVQTGEREIAMMVGQLDHFNDQDLADIAAFYAAQTQTHSFSEEKWVNLGREIYRNGNPDRGIPSCTGCHGPSGTGNAPAGFPML
;
A
#
# COMPACT_ATOMS: atom_id res chain seq x y z
N MET A 1 -72.58 -7.15 23.42
CA MET A 1 -71.39 -6.75 24.21
C MET A 1 -70.16 -7.14 23.38
N THR A 2 -69.57 -6.17 22.66
CA THR A 2 -68.17 -5.68 22.90
C THR A 2 -67.12 -6.81 22.75
N LYS A 3 -66.21 -6.83 21.78
CA LYS A 3 -65.26 -5.76 21.41
C LYS A 3 -64.46 -6.12 20.14
N HIS A 4 -63.91 -5.05 19.55
CA HIS A 4 -63.06 -4.93 18.38
C HIS A 4 -61.69 -5.68 18.42
N ARG A 5 -61.26 -6.16 17.23
CA ARG A 5 -59.97 -6.04 16.48
C ARG A 5 -58.71 -5.57 17.27
N PRO A 6 -57.45 -5.97 16.94
CA PRO A 6 -56.84 -5.94 15.58
C PRO A 6 -55.80 -7.06 15.25
N PHE A 7 -55.60 -7.44 13.98
CA PHE A 7 -54.59 -6.87 13.07
C PHE A 7 -53.19 -6.71 13.72
N TYR A 8 -52.40 -7.79 13.76
CA TYR A 8 -50.94 -7.71 13.93
C TYR A 8 -50.23 -8.53 12.85
N THR A 9 -50.48 -8.15 11.60
CA THR A 9 -49.48 -8.30 10.55
C THR A 9 -48.56 -7.08 10.69
N LEU A 10 -47.41 -7.22 11.36
CA LEU A 10 -46.40 -6.16 11.34
C LEU A 10 -44.98 -6.70 11.47
N ILE A 11 -44.37 -6.90 10.29
CA ILE A 11 -43.00 -6.47 9.95
C ILE A 11 -41.91 -6.89 10.94
N LEU A 12 -41.34 -8.08 10.68
CA LEU A 12 -39.99 -8.41 11.10
C LEU A 12 -39.03 -7.55 10.25
N CYS A 13 -38.69 -6.35 10.73
CA CYS A 13 -37.69 -5.47 10.14
C CYS A 13 -36.35 -6.20 10.08
N LEU A 14 -35.99 -6.63 8.87
CA LEU A 14 -34.65 -7.04 8.49
C LEU A 14 -33.72 -5.83 8.66
N LEU A 15 -33.10 -5.70 9.84
CA LEU A 15 -31.95 -4.82 10.06
C LEU A 15 -30.75 -5.41 9.30
N MET A 16 -30.74 -5.25 7.98
CA MET A 16 -29.48 -5.25 7.22
C MET A 16 -28.74 -3.99 7.64
N SER A 17 -27.95 -4.10 8.70
CA SER A 17 -26.83 -3.20 8.91
C SER A 17 -26.00 -3.25 7.64
N ALA A 18 -26.10 -2.21 6.81
CA ALA A 18 -25.14 -1.92 5.76
C ALA A 18 -23.83 -1.66 6.48
N GLN A 19 -23.08 -2.73 6.75
CA GLN A 19 -21.69 -2.61 7.10
C GLN A 19 -21.06 -1.97 5.87
N SER A 20 -20.67 -0.71 6.02
CA SER A 20 -19.71 -0.08 5.13
C SER A 20 -18.43 -0.88 5.27
N VAL A 21 -18.37 -2.01 4.57
CA VAL A 21 -17.11 -2.63 4.21
C VAL A 21 -16.42 -1.53 3.42
N TRP A 22 -15.39 -0.92 4.01
CA TRP A 22 -14.37 -0.25 3.23
C TRP A 22 -13.89 -1.32 2.25
N ALA A 23 -14.41 -1.28 1.03
CA ALA A 23 -13.90 -2.13 -0.02
C ALA A 23 -12.42 -1.74 -0.17
N GLY A 24 -11.53 -2.74 -0.13
CA GLY A 24 -10.12 -2.52 -0.44
C GLY A 24 -9.96 -1.94 -1.85
N GLY A 25 -8.73 -1.60 -2.24
CA GLY A 25 -8.50 -1.11 -3.61
C GLY A 25 -8.85 -2.17 -4.65
N ASP A 26 -9.37 -1.75 -5.79
CA ASP A 26 -9.55 -2.61 -6.97
C ASP A 26 -8.36 -2.41 -7.93
N ALA A 27 -7.51 -3.44 -8.04
CA ALA A 27 -6.34 -3.43 -8.92
C ALA A 27 -6.70 -3.24 -10.41
N ALA A 28 -7.85 -3.71 -10.88
CA ALA A 28 -8.28 -3.52 -12.27
C ALA A 28 -8.66 -2.06 -12.53
N SER A 29 -9.38 -1.46 -11.59
CA SER A 29 -9.69 -0.03 -11.58
C SER A 29 -8.44 0.84 -11.40
N GLY A 30 -7.44 0.38 -10.64
CA GLY A 30 -6.16 1.07 -10.44
C GLY A 30 -5.30 1.09 -11.70
N LYS A 31 -5.28 -0.01 -12.46
CA LYS A 31 -4.57 -0.09 -13.75
C LYS A 31 -4.96 1.01 -14.73
N GLN A 32 -6.22 1.45 -14.70
CA GLN A 32 -6.73 2.51 -15.58
C GLN A 32 -6.30 3.92 -15.15
N LYS A 33 -5.78 4.08 -13.92
CA LYS A 33 -5.45 5.37 -13.31
C LYS A 33 -3.96 5.70 -13.31
N VAL A 34 -3.10 4.72 -13.60
CA VAL A 34 -1.64 4.84 -13.44
C VAL A 34 -0.89 5.25 -14.72
N GLU A 35 -1.58 5.63 -15.79
CA GLU A 35 -0.93 5.96 -17.07
C GLU A 35 0.16 7.03 -16.92
N SER A 36 -0.12 8.10 -16.16
CA SER A 36 0.85 9.17 -15.87
C SER A 36 2.00 8.71 -14.95
N CYS A 37 1.77 7.71 -14.10
CA CYS A 37 2.77 7.18 -13.17
C CYS A 37 3.88 6.41 -13.89
N ASN A 38 3.56 5.81 -15.03
CA ASN A 38 4.43 4.90 -15.77
C ASN A 38 5.74 5.54 -16.21
N ALA A 39 5.73 6.85 -16.52
CA ALA A 39 6.91 7.58 -16.97
C ALA A 39 8.04 7.58 -15.93
N CYS A 40 7.69 7.51 -14.63
CA CYS A 40 8.65 7.53 -13.54
C CYS A 40 8.79 6.17 -12.86
N HIS A 41 7.70 5.45 -12.67
CA HIS A 41 7.66 4.21 -11.88
C HIS A 41 7.65 2.93 -12.72
N GLY A 42 7.53 3.02 -14.04
CA GLY A 42 7.35 1.88 -14.94
C GLY A 42 5.90 1.40 -15.01
N ALA A 43 5.53 0.79 -16.12
CA ALA A 43 4.16 0.33 -16.38
C ALA A 43 3.67 -0.73 -15.39
N ASP A 44 4.58 -1.51 -14.84
CA ASP A 44 4.37 -2.54 -13.83
C ASP A 44 4.90 -2.12 -12.45
N GLY A 45 5.34 -0.88 -12.27
CA GLY A 45 5.93 -0.38 -11.03
C GLY A 45 7.41 -0.75 -10.84
N ASN A 46 8.08 -1.34 -11.83
CA ASN A 46 9.52 -1.59 -11.81
C ASN A 46 10.30 -0.46 -12.51
N SER A 47 10.55 0.64 -11.81
CA SER A 47 11.29 1.76 -12.38
C SER A 47 12.70 1.37 -12.83
N LEU A 48 13.09 1.85 -14.02
CA LEU A 48 14.45 1.75 -14.54
C LEU A 48 15.33 2.93 -14.11
N ILE A 49 14.75 3.98 -13.53
CA ILE A 49 15.46 5.17 -13.07
C ILE A 49 15.81 4.95 -11.58
N PRO A 50 17.09 4.82 -11.19
CA PRO A 50 17.46 4.42 -9.82
C PRO A 50 16.97 5.36 -8.71
N SER A 51 16.75 6.64 -9.01
CA SER A 51 16.21 7.62 -8.05
C SER A 51 14.71 7.49 -7.83
N ASN A 52 14.00 6.78 -8.71
CA ASN A 52 12.57 6.56 -8.60
C ASN A 52 12.32 5.19 -7.95
N PRO A 53 11.51 5.11 -6.89
CA PRO A 53 11.28 3.86 -6.20
C PRO A 53 10.50 2.88 -7.10
N LYS A 54 10.80 1.59 -6.95
CA LYS A 54 9.92 0.51 -7.41
C LYS A 54 8.67 0.50 -6.51
N LEU A 55 7.50 0.46 -7.14
CA LEU A 55 6.21 0.33 -6.46
C LEU A 55 5.68 -1.10 -6.53
N ALA A 56 6.15 -1.87 -7.52
CA ALA A 56 5.73 -3.25 -7.75
C ALA A 56 5.89 -4.11 -6.50
N GLY A 57 4.85 -4.83 -6.11
CA GLY A 57 4.87 -5.80 -5.01
C GLY A 57 4.98 -5.19 -3.61
N GLN A 58 5.01 -3.86 -3.50
CA GLN A 58 5.02 -3.19 -2.21
C GLN A 58 3.66 -3.37 -1.50
N GLY A 59 3.65 -3.38 -0.18
CA GLY A 59 2.43 -3.60 0.58
C GLY A 59 1.36 -2.52 0.29
N GLU A 60 0.15 -2.94 -0.07
CA GLU A 60 -0.98 -2.06 -0.44
C GLU A 60 -1.23 -0.98 0.62
N ARG A 61 -1.29 -1.36 1.91
CA ARG A 61 -1.49 -0.41 3.01
C ARG A 61 -0.35 0.61 3.12
N TYR A 62 0.89 0.20 2.86
CA TYR A 62 2.02 1.11 2.86
C TYR A 62 1.92 2.08 1.68
N LEU A 63 1.64 1.58 0.47
CA LEU A 63 1.45 2.39 -0.72
C LEU A 63 0.33 3.42 -0.51
N LEU A 64 -0.84 3.01 -0.04
CA LEU A 64 -1.96 3.91 0.24
C LEU A 64 -1.56 4.99 1.24
N LYS A 65 -0.87 4.61 2.33
CA LYS A 65 -0.35 5.59 3.28
C LYS A 65 0.59 6.59 2.59
N GLN A 66 1.56 6.13 1.81
CA GLN A 66 2.51 7.02 1.15
C GLN A 66 1.83 7.93 0.12
N LEU A 67 0.87 7.42 -0.65
CA LEU A 67 0.08 8.22 -1.59
C LEU A 67 -0.66 9.34 -0.87
N LYS A 68 -1.35 9.03 0.24
CA LYS A 68 -2.01 10.05 1.06
C LYS A 68 -1.04 11.05 1.66
N ASN A 69 0.10 10.59 2.20
CA ASN A 69 1.12 11.48 2.74
C ASN A 69 1.71 12.42 1.67
N VAL A 70 1.91 11.94 0.43
CA VAL A 70 2.38 12.78 -0.68
C VAL A 70 1.28 13.76 -1.12
N GLN A 71 0.04 13.30 -1.27
CA GLN A 71 -1.10 14.14 -1.66
C GLN A 71 -1.37 15.27 -0.66
N THR A 72 -1.25 14.99 0.64
CA THR A 72 -1.49 15.96 1.72
C THR A 72 -0.27 16.83 2.03
N GLY A 73 0.89 16.54 1.45
CA GLY A 73 2.14 17.24 1.74
C GLY A 73 2.87 16.79 3.01
N GLU A 74 2.33 15.83 3.80
CA GLU A 74 3.07 15.22 4.92
C GLU A 74 4.39 14.57 4.47
N ARG A 75 4.47 14.16 3.21
CA ARG A 75 5.69 13.71 2.55
C ARG A 75 5.94 14.55 1.31
N GLU A 76 6.78 15.57 1.45
CA GLU A 76 7.17 16.42 0.34
C GLU A 76 8.12 15.71 -0.62
N ILE A 77 7.73 15.62 -1.90
CA ILE A 77 8.58 15.13 -2.98
C ILE A 77 8.39 16.08 -4.15
N ALA A 78 9.41 16.90 -4.46
CA ALA A 78 9.32 17.95 -5.47
C ALA A 78 8.81 17.43 -6.83
N MET A 79 9.18 16.22 -7.24
CA MET A 79 8.75 15.61 -8.50
C MET A 79 7.29 15.12 -8.50
N MET A 80 6.67 14.93 -7.33
CA MET A 80 5.29 14.41 -7.21
C MET A 80 4.27 15.50 -6.86
N VAL A 81 4.70 16.77 -6.73
CA VAL A 81 3.80 17.89 -6.47
C VAL A 81 2.72 17.96 -7.55
N GLY A 82 1.45 18.03 -7.15
CA GLY A 82 0.31 18.13 -8.05
C GLY A 82 -0.12 16.83 -8.73
N GLN A 83 0.68 15.76 -8.65
CA GLN A 83 0.44 14.51 -9.39
C GLN A 83 -0.72 13.68 -8.82
N LEU A 84 -1.09 13.93 -7.56
CA LEU A 84 -2.13 13.18 -6.86
C LEU A 84 -3.40 14.01 -6.61
N ASP A 85 -3.41 15.29 -6.99
CA ASP A 85 -4.44 16.27 -6.57
C ASP A 85 -5.84 15.94 -7.11
N HIS A 86 -5.92 15.22 -8.23
CA HIS A 86 -7.17 14.89 -8.91
C HIS A 86 -7.74 13.52 -8.48
N PHE A 87 -7.01 12.77 -7.66
CA PHE A 87 -7.43 11.46 -7.17
C PHE A 87 -8.16 11.57 -5.84
N ASN A 88 -9.30 10.88 -5.72
CA ASN A 88 -9.97 10.72 -4.44
C ASN A 88 -9.40 9.53 -3.64
N ASP A 89 -9.89 9.35 -2.41
CA ASP A 89 -9.44 8.27 -1.52
C ASP A 89 -9.54 6.85 -2.12
N GLN A 90 -10.60 6.57 -2.89
CA GLN A 90 -10.78 5.29 -3.55
C GLN A 90 -9.82 5.13 -4.72
N ASP A 91 -9.58 6.18 -5.49
CA ASP A 91 -8.59 6.16 -6.58
C ASP A 91 -7.20 5.81 -6.06
N LEU A 92 -6.79 6.40 -4.92
CA LEU A 92 -5.52 6.10 -4.28
C LEU A 92 -5.46 4.66 -3.76
N ALA A 93 -6.57 4.14 -3.23
CA ALA A 93 -6.66 2.74 -2.80
C ALA A 93 -6.51 1.78 -4.01
N ASP A 94 -7.20 2.05 -5.11
CA ASP A 94 -7.13 1.28 -6.34
C ASP A 94 -5.70 1.28 -6.93
N ILE A 95 -5.05 2.43 -6.97
CA ILE A 95 -3.64 2.57 -7.43
C ILE A 95 -2.70 1.75 -6.53
N ALA A 96 -2.90 1.82 -5.21
CA ALA A 96 -2.12 1.02 -4.25
C ALA A 96 -2.31 -0.48 -4.49
N ALA A 97 -3.56 -0.94 -4.68
CA ALA A 97 -3.87 -2.34 -4.95
C ALA A 97 -3.27 -2.80 -6.29
N PHE A 98 -3.29 -1.96 -7.32
CA PHE A 98 -2.68 -2.27 -8.62
C PHE A 98 -1.19 -2.56 -8.49
N TYR A 99 -0.42 -1.65 -7.87
CA TYR A 99 1.03 -1.83 -7.73
C TYR A 99 1.40 -2.95 -6.75
N ALA A 100 0.63 -3.13 -5.67
CA ALA A 100 0.83 -4.22 -4.72
C ALA A 100 0.67 -5.61 -5.37
N ALA A 101 -0.19 -5.73 -6.38
CA ALA A 101 -0.40 -6.98 -7.12
C ALA A 101 0.71 -7.30 -8.15
N GLN A 102 1.64 -6.38 -8.40
CA GLN A 102 2.73 -6.60 -9.35
C GLN A 102 3.88 -7.39 -8.71
N THR A 103 4.74 -7.98 -9.54
CA THR A 103 5.95 -8.67 -9.08
C THR A 103 7.14 -7.73 -9.13
N GLN A 104 7.83 -7.53 -7.99
CA GLN A 104 9.05 -6.73 -7.96
C GLN A 104 10.22 -7.45 -8.64
N THR A 105 10.98 -6.71 -9.43
CA THR A 105 12.28 -7.14 -9.96
C THR A 105 13.41 -6.82 -8.98
N HIS A 106 14.44 -7.67 -8.92
CA HIS A 106 15.63 -7.38 -8.13
C HIS A 106 16.62 -6.50 -8.90
N SER A 107 17.30 -5.62 -8.17
CA SER A 107 18.46 -4.87 -8.67
C SER A 107 19.75 -5.60 -8.31
N PHE A 108 20.84 -5.27 -8.99
CA PHE A 108 22.15 -5.91 -8.78
C PHE A 108 23.14 -4.96 -8.09
N SER A 109 24.06 -5.55 -7.31
CA SER A 109 25.17 -4.85 -6.66
C SER A 109 26.39 -5.77 -6.60
N GLU A 110 27.59 -5.20 -6.48
CA GLU A 110 28.83 -5.97 -6.26
C GLU A 110 28.71 -6.87 -5.02
N GLU A 111 29.28 -8.07 -5.10
CA GLU A 111 29.17 -9.10 -4.06
C GLU A 111 29.63 -8.60 -2.68
N LYS A 112 30.71 -7.82 -2.62
CA LYS A 112 31.22 -7.26 -1.36
C LYS A 112 30.17 -6.41 -0.63
N TRP A 113 29.37 -5.63 -1.37
CA TRP A 113 28.33 -4.78 -0.83
C TRP A 113 27.08 -5.58 -0.46
N VAL A 114 26.76 -6.61 -1.24
CA VAL A 114 25.69 -7.55 -0.90
C VAL A 114 26.01 -8.29 0.40
N ASN A 115 27.26 -8.72 0.59
CA ASN A 115 27.70 -9.42 1.80
C ASN A 115 27.67 -8.51 3.03
N LEU A 116 28.20 -7.28 2.93
CA LEU A 116 28.11 -6.30 4.02
C LEU A 116 26.66 -5.92 4.34
N GLY A 117 25.84 -5.66 3.31
CA GLY A 117 24.43 -5.34 3.47
C GLY A 117 23.66 -6.47 4.15
N ARG A 118 23.93 -7.74 3.80
CA ARG A 118 23.33 -8.91 4.45
C ARG A 118 23.66 -8.99 5.94
N GLU A 119 24.91 -8.71 6.31
CA GLU A 119 25.35 -8.72 7.71
C GLU A 119 24.60 -7.66 8.51
N ILE A 120 24.57 -6.42 8.02
CA ILE A 120 23.85 -5.32 8.66
C ILE A 120 22.34 -5.61 8.71
N TYR A 121 21.77 -6.15 7.63
CA TYR A 121 20.35 -6.45 7.55
C TYR A 121 19.92 -7.45 8.63
N ARG A 122 20.72 -8.50 8.82
CA ARG A 122 20.41 -9.60 9.74
C ARG A 122 20.78 -9.29 11.18
N ASN A 123 21.87 -8.57 11.42
CA ASN A 123 22.43 -8.41 12.76
C ASN A 123 22.37 -6.97 13.28
N GLY A 124 22.03 -6.00 12.44
CA GLY A 124 22.06 -4.57 12.78
C GLY A 124 23.50 -4.04 12.89
N ASN A 125 23.68 -3.03 13.73
CA ASN A 125 24.99 -2.51 14.11
C ASN A 125 24.97 -2.17 15.61
N PRO A 126 25.42 -3.09 16.49
CA PRO A 126 25.32 -2.92 17.94
C PRO A 126 26.20 -1.78 18.46
N ASP A 127 27.36 -1.53 17.84
CA ASP A 127 28.25 -0.43 18.21
C ASP A 127 27.58 0.95 18.01
N ARG A 128 26.57 1.01 17.16
CA ARG A 128 25.75 2.20 16.89
C ARG A 128 24.33 2.10 17.47
N GLY A 129 24.03 1.06 18.22
CA GLY A 129 22.68 0.81 18.77
C GLY A 129 21.60 0.58 17.70
N ILE A 130 21.98 0.16 16.49
CA ILE A 130 21.04 -0.10 15.39
C ILE A 130 20.58 -1.56 15.47
N PRO A 131 19.29 -1.84 15.65
CA PRO A 131 18.78 -3.20 15.69
C PRO A 131 18.80 -3.87 14.30
N SER A 132 18.61 -5.19 14.28
CA SER A 132 18.40 -5.94 13.05
C SER A 132 17.20 -5.43 12.26
N CYS A 133 17.35 -5.32 10.94
CA CYS A 133 16.27 -4.92 10.04
C CYS A 133 15.20 -6.02 9.91
N THR A 134 15.62 -7.29 10.02
CA THR A 134 14.75 -8.46 9.84
C THR A 134 13.56 -8.51 10.80
N GLY A 135 13.68 -7.91 11.99
CA GLY A 135 12.61 -7.89 12.98
C GLY A 135 11.35 -7.13 12.52
N CYS A 136 11.52 -6.15 11.64
CA CYS A 136 10.42 -5.35 11.11
C CYS A 136 10.16 -5.64 9.62
N HIS A 137 11.21 -5.75 8.81
CA HIS A 137 11.12 -5.91 7.35
C HIS A 137 11.11 -7.37 6.88
N GLY A 138 11.11 -8.32 7.82
CA GLY A 138 11.13 -9.75 7.53
C GLY A 138 12.51 -10.27 7.13
N PRO A 139 12.74 -11.59 7.19
CA PRO A 139 14.06 -12.19 6.92
C PRO A 139 14.54 -12.01 5.47
N SER A 140 13.59 -11.83 4.53
CA SER A 140 13.83 -11.68 3.09
C SER A 140 13.48 -10.30 2.55
N GLY A 141 13.21 -9.30 3.41
CA GLY A 141 12.87 -7.95 2.97
C GLY A 141 11.43 -7.77 2.51
N THR A 142 10.55 -8.76 2.68
CA THR A 142 9.15 -8.73 2.21
C THR A 142 8.24 -7.78 3.00
N GLY A 143 8.73 -7.20 4.09
CA GLY A 143 7.95 -6.31 4.96
C GLY A 143 6.96 -7.06 5.86
N ASN A 144 6.08 -6.29 6.49
CA ASN A 144 5.00 -6.76 7.35
C ASN A 144 3.82 -5.79 7.21
N ALA A 145 2.90 -6.09 6.28
CA ALA A 145 1.77 -5.23 5.95
C ALA A 145 0.81 -4.94 7.13
N PRO A 146 0.46 -5.92 8.00
CA PRO A 146 -0.32 -5.66 9.21
C PRO A 146 0.36 -4.70 10.20
N ALA A 147 1.68 -4.65 10.25
CA ALA A 147 2.42 -3.67 11.05
C ALA A 147 2.72 -2.36 10.29
N GLY A 148 2.48 -2.32 8.98
CA GLY A 148 2.81 -1.18 8.13
C GLY A 148 4.30 -1.07 7.77
N PHE A 149 5.09 -2.11 8.03
CA PHE A 149 6.50 -2.14 7.63
C PHE A 149 6.61 -2.49 6.13
N PRO A 150 7.26 -1.64 5.33
CA PRO A 150 7.36 -1.85 3.89
C PRO A 150 8.31 -2.99 3.52
N MET A 151 8.12 -3.51 2.31
CA MET A 151 9.13 -4.27 1.59
C MET A 151 10.34 -3.38 1.28
N LEU A 152 11.55 -3.97 1.27
CA LEU A 152 12.83 -3.33 0.98
C LEU A 152 13.49 -3.91 -0.29
#